data_AF-A0AAW6KH86-F1
#
_entry.id   AF-A0AAW6KH86-F1
#
_cell.length_a   1.000
_cell.length_b   1.000
_cell.length_c   1.000
_cell.angle_alpha   90.00
_cell.angle_beta   90.00
_cell.angle_gamma   90.00
#
_symmetry.space_group_name_H-M   'P 1'
#
loop_
_entity.id
_entity.type
_entity.pdbx_description
1 polymer ?
#
loop_
_entity_poly.entity_id
_entity_poly.type
_entity_poly.pdbx_seq_one_letter_code
_entity_poly.pdbx_strand_id
1 'polypeptide(L)'
;MAEENKTNREDLTFEEAMKGLEQIVSKLEEGDVPLEKAIDYFQEGMALSKMCHEKLQNVEKQMDYILRENGELAPFSVREEEKGDR
;
A
#
# COMPACT_ATOMS: atom_id res chain seq x y z
N MET A 1 -15.12 -29.96 -7.66
CA MET A 1 -15.56 -28.55 -7.77
C MET A 1 -14.37 -27.72 -7.34
N ALA A 2 -13.48 -27.43 -8.26
CA ALA A 2 -12.28 -26.66 -7.99
C ALA A 2 -11.99 -25.87 -9.25
N GLU A 3 -12.40 -24.61 -9.26
CA GLU A 3 -11.84 -23.54 -10.10
C GLU A 3 -12.49 -22.21 -9.73
N GLU A 4 -11.76 -21.13 -10.00
CA GLU A 4 -12.17 -19.71 -9.97
C GLU A 4 -12.01 -18.93 -8.65
N ASN A 5 -10.76 -18.54 -8.36
CA ASN A 5 -10.34 -17.13 -8.44
C ASN A 5 -8.84 -16.99 -8.16
N LYS A 6 -8.02 -17.05 -9.22
CA LYS A 6 -6.74 -16.34 -9.20
C LYS A 6 -7.10 -14.86 -9.38
N THR A 7 -7.41 -14.17 -8.29
CA THR A 7 -7.53 -12.72 -8.29
C THR A 7 -6.23 -12.18 -8.85
N ASN A 8 -6.31 -11.54 -10.02
CA ASN A 8 -5.18 -10.85 -10.62
C ASN A 8 -4.70 -9.84 -9.58
N ARG A 9 -3.53 -10.08 -8.97
CA ARG A 9 -3.10 -9.28 -7.81
C ARG A 9 -2.97 -7.80 -8.17
N GLU A 10 -2.76 -7.47 -9.44
CA GLU A 10 -2.66 -6.09 -9.93
C GLU A 10 -3.95 -5.26 -9.76
N ASP A 11 -5.11 -5.90 -9.62
CA ASP A 11 -6.42 -5.23 -9.56
C ASP A 11 -6.95 -4.97 -8.14
N LEU A 12 -6.23 -5.40 -7.09
CA LEU A 12 -6.67 -5.16 -5.71
C LEU A 12 -6.71 -3.66 -5.40
N THR A 13 -7.70 -3.22 -4.64
CA THR A 13 -7.71 -1.88 -4.02
C THR A 13 -6.65 -1.77 -2.91
N PHE A 14 -6.37 -0.55 -2.45
CA PHE A 14 -5.46 -0.35 -1.30
C PHE A 14 -5.96 -1.08 -0.06
N GLU A 15 -7.25 -0.93 0.27
CA GLU A 15 -7.87 -1.54 1.44
C GLU A 15 -7.83 -3.07 1.40
N GLU A 16 -8.08 -3.66 0.23
CA GLU A 16 -8.00 -5.12 0.07
C GLU A 16 -6.57 -5.64 0.22
N ALA A 17 -5.59 -4.94 -0.36
CA ALA A 17 -4.19 -5.30 -0.22
C ALA A 17 -3.71 -5.16 1.24
N MET A 18 -4.14 -4.10 1.94
CA MET A 18 -3.82 -3.88 3.35
C MET A 18 -4.41 -4.98 4.24
N LYS A 19 -5.69 -5.30 4.04
CA LYS A 19 -6.35 -6.39 4.75
C LYS A 19 -5.66 -7.73 4.54
N GLY A 20 -5.23 -8.02 3.31
CA GLY A 20 -4.46 -9.23 3.01
C GLY A 20 -3.11 -9.25 3.74
N LEU A 21 -2.41 -8.11 3.80
CA LEU A 21 -1.14 -7.97 4.51
C LEU A 21 -1.30 -8.20 6.01
N GLU A 22 -2.33 -7.59 6.63
CA GLU A 22 -2.65 -7.79 8.05
C GLU A 22 -2.90 -9.26 8.39
N GLN A 23 -3.64 -9.98 7.52
CA GLN A 23 -3.89 -11.41 7.69
C GLN A 23 -2.61 -12.24 7.62
N ILE A 24 -1.68 -11.88 6.74
CA ILE A 24 -0.39 -12.54 6.61
C ILE A 24 0.46 -12.31 7.86
N VAL A 25 0.52 -11.06 8.34
CA VAL A 25 1.25 -10.71 9.57
C VAL A 25 0.69 -11.49 10.75
N SER A 26 -0.63 -11.51 10.93
CA SER A 26 -1.30 -12.29 11.98
C SER A 26 -0.89 -13.77 11.94
N LYS A 27 -0.89 -14.40 10.76
CA LYS A 27 -0.48 -15.80 10.61
C LYS A 27 0.99 -16.03 10.97
N LEU A 28 1.87 -15.10 10.59
CA LEU A 28 3.30 -15.19 10.93
C LEU A 28 3.55 -14.99 12.44
N GLU A 29 2.75 -14.15 13.10
CA GLU A 29 2.83 -13.89 14.53
C GLU A 29 2.29 -15.03 15.41
N GLU A 30 1.38 -15.86 14.88
CA GLU A 30 0.85 -17.05 15.58
C GLU A 30 1.94 -18.08 15.93
N GLY A 31 3.09 -18.05 15.24
CA GLY A 31 4.30 -18.81 15.62
C GLY A 31 4.27 -20.32 15.37
N ASP A 32 3.11 -20.91 15.06
CA ASP A 32 2.93 -22.34 14.74
C ASP A 32 2.85 -22.60 13.21
N VAL A 33 3.49 -21.74 12.41
CA VAL A 33 3.53 -21.87 10.96
C VAL A 33 4.77 -22.66 10.54
N PRO A 34 4.61 -23.79 9.80
CA PRO A 34 5.74 -24.51 9.23
C PRO A 34 6.64 -23.61 8.37
N LEU A 35 7.95 -23.84 8.40
CA LEU A 35 8.93 -22.98 7.73
C LEU A 35 8.62 -22.76 6.24
N GLU A 36 8.24 -23.80 5.50
CA GLU A 36 7.91 -23.64 4.08
C GLU A 36 6.72 -22.68 3.88
N LYS A 37 5.68 -22.79 4.70
CA LYS A 37 4.53 -21.88 4.66
C LYS A 37 4.87 -20.47 5.11
N ALA A 38 5.77 -20.33 6.08
CA ALA A 38 6.23 -19.02 6.54
C ALA A 38 6.96 -18.27 5.42
N ILE A 39 7.74 -18.97 4.59
CA ILE A 39 8.39 -18.40 3.41
C ILE A 39 7.34 -17.95 2.38
N ASP A 40 6.32 -18.76 2.12
CA ASP A 40 5.24 -18.41 1.18
C ASP A 40 4.48 -17.16 1.65
N TYR A 41 4.09 -17.13 2.93
CA TYR A 41 3.44 -15.98 3.55
C TYR A 41 4.31 -14.72 3.51
N PHE A 42 5.62 -14.86 3.77
CA PHE A 42 6.54 -13.74 3.69
C PHE A 42 6.61 -13.16 2.26
N GLN A 43 6.73 -14.00 1.24
CA GLN A 43 6.75 -13.55 -0.16
C GLN A 43 5.44 -12.87 -0.55
N GLU A 44 4.30 -13.42 -0.14
CA GLU A 44 3.00 -12.81 -0.39
C GLU A 44 2.85 -11.47 0.34
N GLY A 45 3.28 -11.39 1.60
CA GLY A 45 3.29 -10.15 2.38
C GLY A 45 4.17 -9.07 1.75
N MET A 46 5.35 -9.43 1.25
CA MET A 46 6.22 -8.50 0.51
C MET A 46 5.54 -7.96 -0.75
N ALA A 47 4.84 -8.82 -1.50
CA ALA A 47 4.13 -8.40 -2.69
C ALA A 47 2.99 -7.41 -2.36
N LEU A 48 2.18 -7.71 -1.35
CA LEU A 48 1.10 -6.82 -0.89
C LEU A 48 1.65 -5.50 -0.35
N SER A 49 2.72 -5.54 0.45
CA SER A 49 3.39 -4.34 0.98
C SER A 49 3.90 -3.44 -0.13
N LYS A 50 4.54 -4.02 -1.16
CA LYS A 50 4.99 -3.29 -2.34
C LYS A 50 3.82 -2.61 -3.06
N MET A 51 2.71 -3.32 -3.25
CA MET A 51 1.53 -2.75 -3.90
C MET A 51 0.91 -1.61 -3.11
N CYS A 52 0.78 -1.74 -1.78
CA CYS A 52 0.30 -0.67 -0.92
C CYS A 52 1.17 0.58 -1.07
N HIS A 53 2.50 0.40 -1.05
CA HIS A 53 3.44 1.48 -1.25
C HIS A 53 3.29 2.15 -2.62
N GLU A 54 3.20 1.37 -3.70
CA GLU A 54 3.03 1.89 -5.06
C GLU A 54 1.71 2.68 -5.23
N LYS A 55 0.62 2.21 -4.62
CA LYS A 55 -0.65 2.95 -4.65
C LYS A 55 -0.55 4.29 -3.92
N LEU A 56 0.07 4.31 -2.74
CA LEU A 56 0.30 5.56 -2.00
C LEU A 56 1.19 6.53 -2.79
N GLN A 57 2.28 6.03 -3.39
CA GLN A 57 3.16 6.81 -4.24
C GLN A 57 2.44 7.40 -5.47
N ASN A 58 1.52 6.63 -6.07
CA ASN A 58 0.72 7.14 -7.19
C ASN A 58 -0.24 8.24 -6.74
N VAL A 59 -0.87 8.10 -5.57
CA VAL A 59 -1.73 9.14 -5.00
C VAL A 59 -0.91 10.39 -4.67
N GLU A 60 0.25 10.24 -4.05
CA GLU A 60 1.16 11.35 -3.72
C GLU A 60 1.55 12.14 -4.98
N LYS A 61 1.96 11.45 -6.05
CA LYS A 61 2.27 12.08 -7.36
C LYS A 61 1.08 12.77 -8.02
N GLN A 62 -0.14 12.29 -7.79
CA GLN A 62 -1.34 12.97 -8.27
C GLN A 62 -1.66 14.19 -7.42
N MET A 63 -1.34 14.15 -6.13
CA MET A 63 -1.51 15.28 -5.22
C MET A 63 -0.45 16.35 -5.42
N ASP A 64 0.73 16.02 -5.96
CA ASP A 64 1.81 16.97 -6.29
C ASP A 64 1.37 18.14 -7.14
N TYR A 65 0.18 18.13 -7.77
CA TYR A 65 -0.33 19.26 -8.54
C TYR A 65 -1.75 19.61 -8.09
N ILE A 66 -1.93 20.80 -7.52
CA ILE A 66 -3.26 21.37 -7.27
C ILE A 66 -3.61 22.37 -8.36
N LEU A 67 -4.84 22.28 -8.88
CA LEU A 67 -5.42 23.30 -9.75
C LEU A 67 -5.76 24.54 -8.90
N ARG A 68 -5.05 25.64 -9.14
CA ARG A 68 -5.32 26.93 -8.48
C ARG A 68 -6.59 27.55 -9.06
N GLU A 69 -7.19 28.50 -8.33
CA GLU A 69 -8.40 29.22 -8.77
C GLU A 69 -8.24 29.92 -10.13
N ASN A 70 -7.00 30.24 -10.52
CA ASN A 70 -6.68 30.83 -11.83
C ASN A 70 -6.59 29.81 -12.97
N GLY A 71 -6.84 28.52 -12.71
CA GLY A 71 -6.76 27.44 -13.69
C GLY A 71 -5.35 26.90 -13.94
N GLU A 72 -4.33 27.37 -13.21
CA GLU A 72 -2.96 26.86 -13.33
C GLU A 72 -2.74 25.66 -12.42
N LEU A 73 -2.09 24.62 -12.95
CA LEU A 73 -1.55 23.51 -12.15
C LEU A 73 -0.28 23.99 -11.46
N ALA A 74 -0.23 23.87 -10.13
CA ALA A 74 0.94 24.24 -9.36
C ALA A 74 1.38 23.12 -8.41
N PRO A 75 2.69 22.98 -8.13
CA PRO A 75 3.20 22.02 -7.18
C PRO A 75 2.50 22.13 -5.82
N PHE A 76 1.98 21.03 -5.30
CA PHE A 76 1.48 20.91 -3.94
C PHE A 76 2.64 20.77 -2.99
N SER A 77 3.23 21.90 -2.61
CA SER A 77 4.13 21.95 -1.48
C SER A 77 3.28 21.98 -0.21
N VAL A 78 3.17 20.84 0.49
CA VAL A 78 2.83 20.88 1.92
C VAL A 78 3.91 21.73 2.56
N ARG A 79 3.56 22.95 2.96
CA ARG A 79 4.45 23.73 3.82
C ARG A 79 4.52 22.94 5.12
N GLU A 80 5.65 22.27 5.36
CA GLU A 80 6.03 21.96 6.73
C GLU A 80 5.96 23.30 7.46
N GLU A 81 5.00 23.46 8.37
CA GLU A 81 5.02 24.60 9.26
C GLU A 81 6.38 24.55 9.95
N GLU A 82 7.27 25.47 9.57
CA GLU A 82 8.53 25.68 10.23
C GLU A 82 8.21 25.72 11.73
N LYS A 83 8.69 24.73 12.48
CA LYS A 83 8.69 24.79 13.94
C LYS A 83 9.26 26.14 14.29
N GLY A 84 8.40 27.03 14.78
CA GLY A 84 8.73 28.41 15.06
C GLY A 84 9.99 28.46 15.91
N ASP A 85 11.05 29.04 15.34
CA ASP A 85 12.22 29.48 16.09
C ASP A 85 11.80 30.71 16.90
N ARG A 86 11.36 30.48 18.15
CA ARG A 86 11.33 31.46 19.24
C ARG A 86 11.50 30.79 20.58
#